data_AF-A0A0D6PFT6-F1
#
_entry.id   AF-A0A0D6PFT6-F1
#
_cell.length_a   1.000
_cell.length_b   1.000
_cell.length_c   1.000
_cell.angle_alpha   90.00
_cell.angle_beta   90.00
_cell.angle_gamma   90.00
#
_symmetry.space_group_name_H-M   'P 1'
#
loop_
_entity.id
_entity.type
_entity.pdbx_description
1 polymer ?
#
loop_
_entity_poly.entity_id
_entity_poly.type
_entity_poly.pdbx_seq_one_letter_code
_entity_poly.pdbx_strand_id
1 'polypeptide(L)' 'MICKVPIYFDLSLRRFEDIYVPVGCPRKILRIPVDRLARMVGAQWIDVSRPARVVDETIEIAPRDYILV' A
#
# COMPACT_ATOMS: atom_id res chain seq x y z
N MET A 1 3.23 -4.61 14.19
CA MET A 1 1.99 -3.98 14.68
C MET A 1 1.06 -3.98 13.50
N ILE A 2 0.03 -4.82 13.49
CA ILE A 2 -0.85 -4.93 12.32
C ILE A 2 -1.81 -3.73 12.32
N CYS A 3 -1.90 -3.00 11.20
CA CYS A 3 -2.82 -1.88 11.06
C CYS A 3 -4.29 -2.36 11.19
N LYS A 4 -5.15 -1.55 11.80
CA LYS A 4 -6.59 -1.85 11.94
C LYS A 4 -7.37 -1.72 10.63
N VAL A 5 -6.71 -1.25 9.57
CA VAL A 5 -7.25 -1.11 8.22
C VAL A 5 -6.36 -1.86 7.24
N PRO A 6 -6.93 -2.42 6.15
CA PRO A 6 -6.15 -3.05 5.09
C PRO A 6 -5.16 -2.05 4.48
N ILE A 7 -3.90 -2.48 4.34
CA ILE A 7 -2.85 -1.70 3.69
C ILE A 7 -2.46 -2.44 2.42
N TYR A 8 -2.47 -1.74 1.29
CA TYR A 8 -2.08 -2.30 0.00
C TYR A 8 -0.85 -1.57 -0.53
N PHE A 9 0.15 -2.35 -0.91
CA PHE A 9 1.35 -1.85 -1.57
C PHE A 9 1.25 -2.18 -3.04
N ASP A 10 1.48 -1.19 -3.89
CA ASP A 10 1.57 -1.44 -5.32
C ASP A 10 2.79 -2.34 -5.62
N LEU A 11 2.61 -3.32 -6.52
CA LEU A 11 3.69 -4.23 -6.94
C LEU A 11 4.93 -3.48 -7.42
N SER A 12 4.75 -2.28 -7.97
CA SER A 12 5.85 -1.50 -8.50
C SER A 12 6.76 -0.91 -7.43
N LEU A 13 6.38 -0.92 -6.14
CA LEU A 13 7.29 -0.57 -5.04
C LEU A 13 8.43 -1.58 -4.86
N ARG A 14 8.28 -2.83 -5.34
CA ARG A 14 9.33 -3.87 -5.27
C ARG A 14 10.59 -3.55 -6.08
N ARG A 15 10.53 -2.54 -6.95
CA ARG A 15 11.70 -2.08 -7.72
C ARG A 15 12.69 -1.27 -6.87
N PHE A 16 12.31 -0.91 -5.64
CA PHE A 16 13.12 -0.09 -4.74
C PHE A 16 13.53 -0.91 -3.51
N GLU A 17 14.78 -0.75 -3.09
CA GLU A 17 15.28 -1.31 -1.83
C GLU A 17 14.72 -0.53 -0.64
N ASP A 18 14.80 0.81 -0.72
CA ASP A 18 14.28 1.77 0.25
C ASP A 18 13.24 2.70 -0.35
N ILE A 19 12.30 3.14 0.49
CA ILE A 19 11.36 4.20 0.20
C ILE A 19 11.39 5.27 1.27
N TYR A 20 10.84 6.44 0.94
CA TYR A 20 10.70 7.57 1.84
C TYR A 20 9.23 7.77 2.19
N VAL A 21 8.87 7.60 3.46
CA VAL A 21 7.48 7.69 3.93
C VAL A 21 7.27 8.86 4.89
N PRO A 22 6.21 9.68 4.71
CA PRO A 22 5.83 10.66 5.71
C PRO A 22 5.47 9.99 7.04
N VAL A 23 5.87 10.60 8.16
CA VAL A 23 5.66 10.02 9.51
C VAL A 23 4.70 10.83 10.38
N GLY A 24 3.67 11.43 9.77
CA GLY A 24 2.66 12.21 10.50
C GLY A 24 3.16 13.56 11.03
N CYS A 25 4.29 14.07 10.53
CA CYS A 25 4.81 15.40 10.82
C CYS A 25 5.24 16.08 9.50
N PRO A 26 4.82 17.33 9.21
CA PRO A 26 4.99 17.95 7.89
C PRO A 26 6.41 18.01 7.33
N ARG A 27 7.44 17.99 8.19
CA ARG A 27 8.85 18.12 7.81
C ARG A 27 9.70 16.91 8.19
N LYS A 28 9.06 15.77 8.47
CA LYS A 28 9.78 14.53 8.79
C LYS A 28 9.39 13.44 7.82
N ILE A 29 10.41 12.75 7.34
CA ILE A 29 10.30 11.61 6.45
C ILE A 29 11.19 10.49 6.97
N LEU A 30 10.73 9.26 6.82
CA LEU A 30 11.48 8.08 7.21
C LEU A 30 11.95 7.36 5.95
N ARG A 31 13.26 7.17 5.82
CA ARG A 31 13.82 6.19 4.88
C ARG A 31 13.74 4.80 5.51
N ILE A 32 13.10 3.85 4.84
CA ILE A 32 12.90 2.49 5.36
C ILE A 32 12.93 1.48 4.21
N PRO A 33 13.52 0.29 4.41
CA PRO A 33 13.43 -0.78 3.41
C PRO A 33 11.98 -1.15 3.15
N VAL A 34 11.61 -1.31 1.88
CA VAL A 34 10.21 -1.55 1.47
C VAL A 34 9.65 -2.79 2.16
N ASP A 35 10.43 -3.88 2.14
CA ASP A 35 10.06 -5.15 2.74
C ASP A 35 9.94 -5.09 4.27
N ARG A 36 10.66 -4.16 4.91
CA ARG A 36 10.52 -3.93 6.35
C ARG A 36 9.20 -3.23 6.64
N LEU A 37 8.85 -2.20 5.88
CA LEU A 37 7.59 -1.49 6.07
C LEU A 37 6.39 -2.39 5.79
N ALA A 38 6.41 -3.13 4.67
CA ALA A 38 5.35 -4.05 4.29
C ALA A 38 5.05 -5.09 5.39
N ARG A 39 6.10 -5.71 5.94
CA ARG A 39 5.97 -6.63 7.09
C ARG A 39 5.48 -5.93 8.36
N MET A 40 5.96 -4.72 8.62
CA MET A 40 5.62 -3.98 9.84
C MET A 40 4.13 -3.66 9.92
N VAL A 41 3.52 -3.27 8.79
CA VAL A 41 2.11 -2.84 8.71
C VAL A 41 1.16 -3.98 8.30
N GLY A 42 1.69 -5.10 7.83
CA GLY A 42 0.89 -6.23 7.31
C GLY A 42 0.32 -5.96 5.91
N ALA A 43 1.11 -5.32 5.03
CA ALA A 43 0.66 -4.93 3.71
C ALA A 43 0.43 -6.12 2.77
N GLN A 44 -0.61 -6.00 1.94
CA GLN A 44 -0.87 -6.90 0.82
C GLN A 44 -0.34 -6.28 -0.48
N TRP A 45 0.32 -7.08 -1.31
CA TRP A 45 0.88 -6.63 -2.58
C TRP A 45 -0.14 -6.79 -3.70
N ILE A 46 -0.52 -5.69 -4.35
CA ILE A 46 -1.49 -5.69 -5.46
C ILE A 46 -0.97 -4.92 -6.65
N ASP A 47 -1.44 -5.28 -7.85
CA ASP A 47 -1.25 -4.46 -9.03
C ASP A 47 -2.38 -3.43 -9.09
N VAL A 48 -2.11 -2.22 -8.58
CA VAL A 48 -3.14 -1.16 -8.53
C VAL A 48 -3.41 -0.60 -9.93
N SER A 49 -2.42 -0.72 -10.82
CA SER A 49 -2.48 -0.21 -12.18
C SER A 49 -3.36 -1.06 -13.12
N ARG A 50 -3.85 -2.22 -12.66
CA ARG A 50 -4.82 -3.00 -13.43
C ARG A 50 -6.14 -2.25 -13.51
N PRO A 51 -6.75 -2.14 -14.71
CA PRO A 51 -8.13 -1.68 -14.80
C PRO A 51 -9.01 -2.60 -13.93
N ALA A 52 -9.93 -2.00 -13.17
CA ALA A 52 -10.85 -2.73 -12.31
C ALA A 52 -11.46 -3.88 -13.10
N ARG A 53 -11.32 -5.11 -12.58
CA ARG A 53 -11.90 -6.28 -13.23
C ARG A 53 -13.42 -6.20 -13.03
N VAL A 54 -14.15 -6.01 -14.12
CA VAL A 54 -15.62 -6.13 -14.09
C VAL A 54 -15.92 -7.62 -13.92
N VAL A 55 -16.51 -7.97 -12.79
CA VAL A 55 -17.11 -9.28 -12.54
C VAL A 55 -18.62 -9.06 -12.40
N ASP A 56 -19.41 -9.67 -13.28
CA ASP A 56 -20.89 -9.61 -13.29
C ASP A 56 -21.49 -8.21 -13.07
N GLU A 57 -21.19 -7.26 -13.96
CA GLU A 57 -21.78 -5.90 -13.99
C GLU A 57 -21.63 -5.09 -12.69
N THR A 58 -20.84 -5.59 -11.74
CA THR A 58 -20.60 -4.98 -10.44
C THR A 58 -19.12 -4.60 -10.38
N ILE A 59 -18.84 -3.31 -10.25
CA ILE A 59 -17.47 -2.84 -10.02
C ILE A 59 -17.12 -3.18 -8.57
N GLU A 60 -16.24 -4.16 -8.34
CA GLU A 60 -15.57 -4.30 -7.04
C GLU A 60 -14.62 -3.11 -6.86
N ILE A 61 -15.14 -2.04 -6.27
CA ILE A 61 -14.34 -0.92 -5.82
C ILE A 61 -13.65 -1.39 -4.54
N ALA A 62 -12.33 -1.30 -4.47
CA ALA A 62 -11.58 -1.55 -3.24
C ALA A 62 -12.25 -0.78 -2.07
N PRO A 63 -12.53 -1.45 -0.93
CA PRO A 63 -13.37 -0.90 0.14
C PRO A 63 -12.80 0.42 0.64
N ARG A 64 -13.61 1.48 0.82
CA ARG A 64 -13.20 2.89 1.05
C ARG A 64 -12.22 3.19 2.21
N ASP A 65 -11.86 2.21 3.02
CA ASP A 65 -11.02 2.33 4.21
C ASP A 65 -9.62 1.70 4.03
N TYR A 66 -8.98 1.93 2.87
CA TYR A 66 -7.63 1.43 2.60
C TYR A 66 -6.65 2.58 2.43
N ILE A 67 -5.40 2.32 2.81
CA ILE A 67 -4.28 3.19 2.47
C ILE A 67 -3.53 2.51 1.34
N LEU A 68 -3.47 3.20 0.20
CA LEU A 68 -2.58 2.87 -0.89
C LEU A 68 -1.24 3.55 -0.65
N VAL A 69 -0.16 2.76 -0.64
CA VAL A 69 1.22 3.22 -0.58
C VAL A 69 1.94 2.84 -1.86
#